data_AF-A0A1J1GAX3-F1
#
_entry.id   AF-A0A1J1GAX3-F1
#
_cell.length_a   1.000
_cell.length_b   1.000
_cell.length_c   1.000
_cell.angle_alpha   90.00
_cell.angle_beta   90.00
_cell.angle_gamma   90.00
#
_symmetry.space_group_name_H-M   'P 1'
#
loop_
_entity.id
_entity.type
_entity.pdbx_description
1 polymer ?
#
loop_
_entity_poly.entity_id
_entity_poly.type
_entity_poly.pdbx_seq_one_letter_code
_entity_poly.pdbx_strand_id
1 'polypeptide(L)'
;LIDTQNPKWNEQYTWEVYDPCTVVTVGVFDNCHLHGGEKEKSSASPKDTRIGKVRIRLSTLETDRVYTHAYPLLALHPSGVKKMGELHLAVRFSCSSLMNMMYIYTQPLLPKMHYLHPLSVTQLENLRYQAMQIVAMRLSRAEPPLRREVVEYMLDVDSHMWSMRRSKANFFRIMNVLSGLTAVGRWFNDICLWKNPVTTVLVHILFLILIWYPE
;
A
#
# COMPACT_ATOMS: atom_id res chain seq x y z
N LEU A 1 23.70 -11.93 15.38
CA LEU A 1 22.73 -11.02 14.73
C LEU A 1 22.76 -9.62 15.34
N ILE A 2 23.08 -9.49 16.63
CA ILE A 2 23.27 -8.19 17.29
C ILE A 2 24.45 -7.46 16.63
N ASP A 3 24.28 -6.16 16.33
CA ASP A 3 25.28 -5.25 15.77
C ASP A 3 25.86 -5.67 14.40
N THR A 4 25.00 -6.03 13.44
CA THR A 4 25.45 -6.36 12.07
C THR A 4 24.54 -5.72 11.03
N GLN A 5 25.12 -5.04 10.04
CA GLN A 5 24.39 -4.39 8.94
C GLN A 5 23.88 -5.36 7.87
N ASN A 6 24.26 -6.64 7.94
CA ASN A 6 23.82 -7.72 7.05
C ASN A 6 23.36 -8.96 7.85
N PRO A 7 22.23 -8.86 8.57
CA PRO A 7 21.69 -9.98 9.33
C PRO A 7 21.26 -11.13 8.41
N LYS A 8 21.61 -12.37 8.80
CA LYS A 8 21.16 -13.60 8.14
C LYS A 8 20.37 -14.45 9.11
N TRP A 9 19.05 -14.54 8.91
CA TRP A 9 18.17 -15.36 9.73
C TRP A 9 18.18 -16.82 9.28
N ASN A 10 18.12 -17.07 7.96
CA ASN A 10 18.05 -18.41 7.35
C ASN A 10 16.92 -19.28 7.93
N GLU A 11 15.80 -18.65 8.30
CA GLU A 11 14.63 -19.32 8.85
C GLU A 11 13.65 -19.68 7.73
N GLN A 12 13.01 -20.83 7.86
CA GLN A 12 11.96 -21.29 6.96
C GLN A 12 10.68 -21.51 7.75
N TYR A 13 9.59 -20.94 7.25
CA TYR A 13 8.27 -21.05 7.86
C TYR A 13 7.25 -21.52 6.83
N THR A 14 6.30 -22.32 7.30
CA THR A 14 5.21 -22.85 6.49
C THR A 14 3.90 -22.57 7.20
N TRP A 15 2.93 -22.03 6.48
CA TRP A 15 1.60 -21.70 7.00
C TRP A 15 0.53 -22.23 6.07
N GLU A 16 -0.56 -22.72 6.64
CA GLU A 16 -1.74 -23.09 5.86
C GLU A 16 -2.51 -21.83 5.44
N VAL A 17 -2.88 -21.78 4.16
CA VAL A 17 -3.58 -20.65 3.56
C VAL A 17 -4.96 -21.11 3.13
N TYR A 18 -5.99 -20.45 3.65
CA TYR A 18 -7.39 -20.79 3.37
C TYR A 18 -8.08 -19.84 2.37
N ASP A 19 -7.55 -18.63 2.20
CA ASP A 19 -8.10 -17.62 1.29
C ASP A 19 -7.08 -17.22 0.21
N PRO A 20 -7.42 -17.29 -1.10
CA PRO A 20 -6.55 -16.81 -2.18
C PRO A 20 -6.19 -15.32 -2.11
N CYS A 21 -7.00 -14.50 -1.43
CA CYS A 21 -6.75 -13.07 -1.28
C CYS A 21 -5.73 -12.74 -0.17
N THR A 22 -5.17 -13.75 0.49
CA THR A 22 -4.19 -13.58 1.56
C THR A 22 -2.95 -12.82 1.07
N VAL A 23 -2.51 -11.86 1.89
CA VAL A 23 -1.30 -11.08 1.67
C VAL A 23 -0.33 -11.37 2.81
N VAL A 24 0.83 -11.93 2.47
CA VAL A 24 1.92 -12.12 3.43
C VAL A 24 2.62 -10.78 3.60
N THR A 25 2.71 -10.30 4.83
CA THR A 25 3.43 -9.08 5.16
C THR A 25 4.60 -9.42 6.05
N VAL A 26 5.81 -9.03 5.62
CA VAL A 26 7.04 -9.21 6.39
C VAL A 26 7.53 -7.82 6.80
N GLY A 27 7.56 -7.57 8.11
CA GLY A 27 8.08 -6.33 8.69
C GLY A 27 9.44 -6.55 9.32
N VAL A 28 10.37 -5.64 9.08
CA VAL A 28 11.70 -5.64 9.71
C VAL A 28 11.78 -4.47 10.68
N PHE A 29 12.14 -4.79 11.91
CA PHE A 29 12.22 -3.85 13.02
C PHE A 29 13.56 -4.01 13.72
N ASP A 30 14.11 -2.90 14.20
CA ASP A 30 15.20 -2.90 15.14
C ASP A 30 14.65 -3.12 16.55
N ASN A 31 15.10 -4.19 17.20
CA ASN A 31 14.57 -4.63 18.47
C ASN A 31 15.29 -3.90 19.61
N CYS A 32 14.60 -2.94 20.24
CA CYS A 32 15.16 -2.18 21.35
C CYS A 32 15.11 -2.93 22.69
N HIS A 33 14.54 -4.15 22.75
CA HIS A 33 14.49 -4.96 23.98
C HIS A 33 15.87 -5.41 24.48
N LEU A 34 16.89 -5.48 23.59
CA LEU A 34 18.22 -5.98 23.94
C LEU A 34 19.14 -4.91 24.56
N HIS A 35 18.82 -3.62 24.41
CA HIS A 35 19.61 -2.51 24.97
C HIS A 35 19.25 -2.19 26.44
N GLY A 36 18.76 -3.20 27.17
CA GLY A 36 18.34 -3.10 28.57
C GLY A 36 19.51 -3.03 29.53
N GLY A 37 20.22 -1.91 29.55
CA GLY A 37 21.25 -1.61 30.53
C GLY A 37 21.90 -0.27 30.20
N GLU A 38 21.65 0.74 31.03
CA GLU A 38 22.32 2.05 30.98
C GLU A 38 21.99 2.96 29.78
N LYS A 39 20.87 3.67 29.86
CA LYS A 39 20.88 5.13 30.10
C LYS A 39 19.48 5.74 30.10
N GLU A 40 19.21 6.39 31.23
CA GLU A 40 18.48 7.65 31.37
C GLU A 40 17.01 7.74 30.91
N LYS A 41 16.14 7.62 31.91
CA LYS A 41 15.13 8.62 32.31
C LYS A 41 14.83 9.75 31.30
N SER A 42 14.30 9.39 30.14
CA SER A 42 13.50 10.28 29.31
C SER A 42 12.16 9.60 29.07
N SER A 43 11.10 10.38 29.07
CA SER A 43 9.69 10.02 29.28
C SER A 43 9.02 9.25 28.13
N ALA A 44 9.74 8.38 27.43
CA ALA A 44 9.21 7.48 26.43
C ALA A 44 9.96 6.15 26.51
N SER A 45 9.23 5.06 26.74
CA SER A 45 9.77 3.70 26.59
C SER A 45 10.51 3.56 25.25
N PRO A 46 11.65 2.85 25.18
CA PRO A 46 12.47 2.78 23.97
C PRO A 46 11.72 2.03 22.88
N LYS A 47 11.04 2.73 21.96
CA LYS A 47 10.17 2.16 20.92
C LYS A 47 11.00 1.44 19.85
N ASP A 48 10.52 0.29 19.40
CA ASP A 48 11.17 -0.46 18.32
C ASP A 48 11.17 0.39 17.03
N THR A 49 12.34 0.56 16.41
CA THR A 49 12.45 1.39 15.21
C THR A 49 12.11 0.58 13.97
N ARG A 50 11.26 1.15 13.12
CA ARG A 50 10.74 0.49 11.92
C ARG A 50 11.68 0.69 10.73
N ILE A 51 12.23 -0.39 10.19
CA ILE A 51 13.16 -0.37 9.05
C ILE A 51 12.39 -0.44 7.73
N GLY A 52 11.34 -1.26 7.67
CA GLY A 52 10.46 -1.35 6.52
C GLY A 52 9.51 -2.53 6.55
N LYS A 53 8.60 -2.58 5.59
CA LYS A 53 7.66 -3.69 5.39
C LYS A 53 7.59 -4.09 3.92
N VAL A 54 7.44 -5.39 3.66
CA VAL A 54 7.23 -5.96 2.33
C VAL A 54 5.88 -6.68 2.34
N ARG A 55 5.05 -6.44 1.32
CA ARG A 55 3.74 -7.09 1.15
C ARG A 55 3.76 -7.93 -0.12
N ILE A 56 3.54 -9.22 0.02
CA ILE A 56 3.52 -10.19 -1.08
C ILE A 56 2.11 -10.78 -1.14
N ARG A 57 1.40 -10.50 -2.22
CA ARG A 57 0.06 -11.05 -2.45
C ARG A 57 0.21 -12.46 -3.01
N LEU A 58 -0.41 -13.45 -2.38
CA LEU A 58 -0.25 -14.84 -2.82
C LEU A 58 -0.84 -15.07 -4.22
N SER A 59 -1.88 -14.32 -4.59
CA SER A 59 -2.50 -14.40 -5.92
C SER A 59 -1.58 -13.99 -7.08
N THR A 60 -0.42 -13.38 -6.83
CA THR A 60 0.54 -13.02 -7.89
C THR A 60 1.64 -14.07 -8.06
N LEU A 61 1.69 -15.08 -7.21
CA LEU A 61 2.70 -16.14 -7.25
C LEU A 61 2.15 -17.34 -8.03
N GLU A 62 2.98 -17.93 -8.87
CA GLU A 62 2.68 -19.21 -9.51
C GLU A 62 2.78 -20.36 -8.50
N THR A 63 1.91 -21.36 -8.66
CA THR A 63 1.92 -22.58 -7.85
C THR A 63 3.17 -23.41 -8.09
N ASP A 64 3.77 -23.92 -7.02
CA ASP A 64 4.96 -24.75 -6.97
C ASP A 64 6.25 -24.13 -7.53
N ARG A 65 6.23 -22.83 -7.81
CA ARG A 65 7.41 -22.07 -8.18
C ARG A 65 8.03 -21.40 -6.97
N VAL A 66 9.36 -21.47 -6.88
CA VAL A 66 10.14 -20.75 -5.86
C VAL A 66 10.57 -19.41 -6.43
N TYR A 67 10.13 -18.33 -5.77
CA TYR A 67 10.55 -16.97 -6.10
C TYR A 67 11.60 -16.51 -5.11
N THR A 68 12.81 -16.26 -5.59
CA THR A 68 13.91 -15.71 -4.79
C THR A 68 14.23 -14.30 -5.28
N HIS A 69 13.82 -13.31 -4.50
CA HIS A 69 13.98 -11.90 -4.87
C HIS A 69 14.48 -11.07 -3.68
N ALA A 70 15.22 -10.01 -4.01
CA ALA A 70 15.60 -8.96 -3.07
C ALA A 70 14.53 -7.86 -3.09
N TYR A 71 13.80 -7.74 -1.98
CA TYR A 71 12.74 -6.74 -1.83
C TYR A 71 13.28 -5.50 -1.11
N PRO A 72 13.18 -4.28 -1.70
CA PRO A 72 13.66 -3.08 -1.04
C PRO A 72 12.79 -2.75 0.19
N LEU A 73 13.44 -2.55 1.34
CA LEU A 73 12.80 -2.10 2.57
C LEU A 73 12.64 -0.59 2.51
N LEU A 74 11.39 -0.14 2.39
CA LEU A 74 11.04 1.27 2.33
C LEU A 74 10.38 1.68 3.65
N ALA A 75 10.95 2.67 4.32
CA ALA A 75 10.34 3.32 5.48
C ALA A 75 9.91 4.74 5.14
N LEU A 76 8.77 5.14 5.71
CA LEU A 76 8.28 6.50 5.62
C LEU A 76 8.82 7.31 6.80
N HIS A 77 9.69 8.27 6.49
CA HIS A 77 10.23 9.26 7.42
C HIS A 77 9.58 10.64 7.15
N PRO A 78 9.53 11.57 8.12
CA PRO A 78 9.07 12.94 7.88
C PRO A 78 9.75 13.65 6.70
N SER A 79 11.00 13.30 6.41
CA SER A 79 11.78 13.83 5.29
C SER A 79 11.50 13.15 3.93
N GLY A 80 10.75 12.04 3.90
CA GLY A 80 10.44 11.33 2.67
C GLY A 80 10.40 9.81 2.81
N VAL A 81 10.21 9.13 1.68
CA VAL A 81 10.39 7.68 1.60
C VAL A 81 11.88 7.42 1.43
N LYS A 82 12.49 6.71 2.38
CA LYS A 82 13.91 6.35 2.33
C LYS A 82 14.03 4.84 2.27
N LYS A 83 14.89 4.36 1.36
CA LYS A 83 15.29 2.96 1.28
C LYS A 83 16.24 2.68 2.43
N MET A 84 15.85 1.79 3.33
CA MET A 84 16.64 1.45 4.52
C MET A 84 17.48 0.19 4.30
N GLY A 85 17.13 -0.63 3.31
CA GLY A 85 17.89 -1.83 2.98
C GLY A 85 17.18 -2.67 1.93
N GLU A 86 17.62 -3.92 1.79
CA GLU A 86 17.00 -4.95 0.96
C GLU A 86 16.81 -6.21 1.79
N LEU A 87 15.69 -6.88 1.59
CA LEU A 87 15.34 -8.13 2.26
C LEU A 87 15.30 -9.25 1.23
N HIS A 88 16.19 -10.22 1.37
CA HIS A 88 16.23 -11.39 0.51
C HIS A 88 15.24 -12.43 1.02
N LEU A 89 14.21 -12.72 0.23
CA LEU A 89 13.18 -13.71 0.57
C LEU A 89 13.08 -14.76 -0.52
N ALA A 90 12.91 -16.01 -0.09
CA ALA A 90 12.47 -17.11 -0.94
C ALA A 90 11.03 -17.46 -0.56
N VAL A 91 10.09 -17.32 -1.50
CA VAL A 91 8.68 -17.63 -1.27
C VAL A 91 8.23 -18.70 -2.26
N ARG A 92 7.58 -19.74 -1.75
CA ARG A 92 6.95 -20.80 -2.54
C ARG A 92 5.48 -20.89 -2.13
N PHE A 93 4.60 -20.83 -3.12
CA PHE A 93 3.19 -21.08 -2.92
C PHE A 93 2.86 -22.46 -3.47
N SER A 94 2.36 -23.37 -2.62
CA SER A 94 1.96 -24.72 -3.03
C SER A 94 0.48 -24.90 -2.75
N CYS A 95 -0.23 -25.49 -3.71
CA CYS A 95 -1.66 -25.78 -3.62
C CYS A 95 -1.87 -27.28 -3.83
N SER A 96 -2.64 -27.94 -2.96
CA SER A 96 -2.93 -29.37 -3.06
C SER A 96 -3.93 -29.71 -4.17
N SER A 97 -4.87 -28.79 -4.46
CA SER A 97 -5.88 -28.98 -5.52
C SER A 97 -6.25 -27.65 -6.16
N LEU A 98 -5.93 -27.52 -7.46
CA LEU A 98 -6.31 -26.37 -8.27
C LEU A 98 -7.84 -26.20 -8.34
N MET A 99 -8.59 -27.30 -8.37
CA MET A 99 -10.06 -27.25 -8.39
C MET A 99 -10.61 -26.63 -7.11
N ASN A 100 -10.04 -26.97 -5.95
CA ASN A 100 -10.44 -26.37 -4.68
C ASN A 100 -10.09 -24.88 -4.65
N MET A 101 -8.90 -24.50 -5.14
CA MET A 101 -8.51 -23.10 -5.25
C MET A 101 -9.48 -22.30 -6.14
N MET A 102 -9.81 -22.81 -7.32
CA MET A 102 -10.79 -22.19 -8.23
C MET A 102 -12.18 -22.08 -7.59
N TYR A 103 -12.60 -23.11 -6.85
CA TYR A 103 -13.86 -23.08 -6.10
C TYR A 103 -13.87 -21.96 -5.05
N ILE A 104 -12.79 -21.80 -4.27
CA ILE A 104 -12.70 -20.73 -3.26
C ILE A 104 -12.76 -19.34 -3.92
N TYR A 105 -12.16 -19.14 -5.10
CA TYR A 105 -12.30 -17.88 -5.84
C TYR A 105 -13.75 -17.54 -6.23
N THR A 106 -14.62 -18.54 -6.37
CA THR A 106 -16.04 -18.33 -6.66
C THR A 106 -16.87 -18.02 -5.42
N GLN A 107 -16.32 -18.24 -4.22
CA GLN A 107 -17.04 -17.98 -2.98
C GLN A 107 -17.02 -16.49 -2.61
N PRO A 108 -18.14 -15.95 -2.12
CA PRO A 108 -18.18 -14.57 -1.64
C PRO A 108 -17.29 -14.42 -0.39
N LEU A 109 -16.48 -13.36 -0.37
CA LEU A 109 -15.53 -13.06 0.72
C LEU A 109 -16.23 -12.76 2.06
N LEU A 110 -17.45 -12.22 2.01
CA LEU A 110 -18.21 -11.86 3.19
C LEU A 110 -19.40 -12.81 3.40
N PRO A 111 -19.86 -13.00 4.64
CA PRO A 111 -21.12 -13.66 4.91
C PRO A 111 -22.29 -12.97 4.18
N LYS A 112 -23.28 -13.75 3.74
CA LYS A 112 -24.45 -13.25 2.98
C LYS A 112 -25.15 -12.06 3.65
N MET A 113 -25.17 -12.01 4.98
CA MET A 113 -25.77 -10.94 5.77
C MET A 113 -25.20 -9.55 5.43
N HIS A 114 -23.89 -9.42 5.21
CA HIS A 114 -23.25 -8.12 4.97
C HIS A 114 -23.48 -7.58 3.55
N TYR A 115 -23.96 -8.42 2.62
CA TYR A 115 -24.41 -7.97 1.31
C TYR A 115 -25.83 -7.40 1.35
N LEU A 116 -26.68 -7.89 2.26
CA LEU A 116 -28.03 -7.35 2.48
C LEU A 116 -28.01 -6.11 3.38
N HIS A 117 -27.12 -6.11 4.39
CA HIS A 117 -26.93 -5.01 5.33
C HIS A 117 -25.47 -4.57 5.34
N PRO A 118 -25.08 -3.61 4.49
CA PRO A 118 -23.71 -3.13 4.41
C PRO A 118 -23.31 -2.44 5.71
N LEU A 119 -22.09 -2.69 6.17
CA LEU A 119 -21.50 -1.97 7.30
C LEU A 119 -21.18 -0.54 6.85
N SER A 120 -21.47 0.45 7.71
CA SER A 120 -21.02 1.81 7.44
C SER A 120 -19.50 1.88 7.51
N VAL A 121 -18.89 2.83 6.78
CA VAL A 121 -17.44 3.05 6.83
C VAL A 121 -16.98 3.28 8.27
N THR A 122 -17.73 4.04 9.06
CA THR A 122 -17.42 4.33 10.46
C THR A 122 -17.49 3.09 11.35
N GLN A 123 -18.47 2.21 11.17
CA GLN A 123 -18.57 0.95 11.90
C GLN A 123 -17.43 0.01 11.56
N LEU A 124 -17.08 -0.10 10.28
CA LEU A 124 -15.97 -0.93 9.82
C LEU A 124 -14.64 -0.46 10.43
N GLU A 125 -14.40 0.85 10.45
CA GLU A 125 -13.20 1.42 11.09
C GLU A 125 -13.17 1.17 12.60
N ASN A 126 -14.30 1.32 13.29
CA ASN A 126 -14.39 1.01 14.72
C ASN A 126 -14.10 -0.47 14.99
N LEU A 127 -14.65 -1.39 14.19
CA LEU A 127 -14.40 -2.83 14.33
C LEU A 127 -12.94 -3.17 14.07
N ARG A 128 -12.31 -2.59 13.05
CA ARG A 128 -10.87 -2.75 12.78
C ARG A 128 -10.01 -2.28 13.93
N TYR A 129 -10.33 -1.12 14.49
CA TYR A 129 -9.61 -0.57 15.62
C TYR A 129 -9.72 -1.51 16.84
N GLN A 130 -10.92 -1.98 17.18
CA GLN A 130 -11.11 -2.92 18.30
C GLN A 130 -10.39 -4.25 18.08
N ALA A 131 -10.49 -4.82 16.87
CA ALA A 131 -9.78 -6.05 16.52
C ALA A 131 -8.26 -5.90 16.66
N MET A 132 -7.70 -4.78 16.19
CA MET A 132 -6.29 -4.46 16.37
C MET A 132 -5.92 -4.36 17.86
N GLN A 133 -6.71 -3.68 18.70
CA GLN A 133 -6.43 -3.62 20.14
C GLN A 133 -6.33 -5.00 20.77
N ILE A 134 -7.26 -5.90 20.42
CA ILE A 134 -7.27 -7.27 20.92
C ILE A 134 -6.02 -8.02 20.47
N VAL A 135 -5.63 -7.90 19.20
CA VAL A 135 -4.42 -8.54 18.66
C VAL A 135 -3.16 -8.00 19.34
N ALA A 136 -3.04 -6.68 19.51
CA ALA A 136 -1.92 -6.06 20.22
C ALA A 136 -1.82 -6.53 21.68
N MET A 137 -2.96 -6.61 22.39
CA MET A 137 -3.00 -7.14 23.76
C MET A 137 -2.64 -8.62 23.86
N ARG A 138 -2.93 -9.42 22.84
CA ARG A 138 -2.56 -10.85 22.81
C ARG A 138 -1.07 -11.02 22.49
N LEU A 139 -0.56 -10.30 21.50
CA LEU A 139 0.83 -10.40 21.07
C LEU A 139 1.81 -9.80 22.09
N SER A 140 1.37 -8.87 22.94
CA SER A 140 2.19 -8.37 24.06
C SER A 140 2.43 -9.40 25.16
N ARG A 141 1.63 -10.47 25.19
CA ARG A 141 1.78 -11.60 26.12
C ARG A 141 2.43 -12.83 25.47
N ALA A 142 2.79 -12.74 24.19
CA ALA A 142 3.50 -13.80 23.50
C ALA A 142 4.99 -13.82 23.90
N GLU A 143 5.69 -14.90 23.60
CA GLU A 143 7.14 -15.01 23.78
C GLU A 143 7.80 -15.12 22.40
N PRO A 144 8.58 -14.11 21.96
CA PRO A 144 8.86 -12.83 22.60
C PRO A 144 7.67 -11.84 22.54
N PRO A 145 7.55 -10.90 23.49
CA PRO A 145 6.44 -9.95 23.54
C PRO A 145 6.58 -8.94 22.40
N LEU A 146 5.55 -8.84 21.54
CA LEU A 146 5.50 -7.82 20.51
C LEU A 146 4.79 -6.57 21.04
N ARG A 147 5.40 -5.42 20.79
CA ARG A 147 4.85 -4.15 21.22
C ARG A 147 3.73 -3.68 20.32
N ARG A 148 2.89 -2.79 20.87
CA ARG A 148 1.74 -2.24 20.18
C ARG A 148 2.13 -1.48 18.91
N GLU A 149 3.24 -0.75 18.92
CA GLU A 149 3.76 -0.02 17.76
C GLU A 149 4.08 -0.94 16.56
N VAL A 150 4.59 -2.15 16.81
CA VAL A 150 4.89 -3.14 15.79
C VAL A 150 3.59 -3.62 15.14
N VAL A 151 2.60 -3.94 15.97
CA VAL A 151 1.29 -4.43 15.53
C VAL A 151 0.54 -3.34 14.75
N GLU A 152 0.53 -2.10 15.24
CA GLU A 152 -0.08 -0.96 14.55
C GLU A 152 0.56 -0.71 13.17
N TYR A 153 1.89 -0.81 13.09
CA TYR A 153 2.61 -0.67 11.82
C TYR A 153 2.34 -1.82 10.85
N MET A 154 2.22 -3.05 11.34
CA MET A 154 1.91 -4.23 10.52
C MET A 154 0.47 -4.22 9.99
N LEU A 155 -0.47 -3.69 10.78
CA LEU A 155 -1.90 -3.65 10.43
C LEU A 155 -2.33 -2.37 9.68
N ASP A 156 -1.39 -1.48 9.33
CA ASP A 156 -1.64 -0.26 8.54
C ASP A 156 -2.70 0.68 9.12
N VAL A 157 -2.79 0.75 10.45
CA VAL A 157 -3.83 1.54 11.13
C VAL A 157 -3.70 3.05 10.86
N ASP A 158 -2.47 3.54 10.67
CA ASP A 158 -2.20 4.94 10.29
C ASP A 158 -2.60 5.29 8.84
N SER A 159 -2.93 4.30 8.00
CA SER A 159 -3.24 4.56 6.58
C SER A 159 -4.55 5.32 6.36
N HIS A 160 -5.44 5.33 7.36
CA HIS A 160 -6.72 6.04 7.33
C HIS A 160 -6.67 7.43 8.00
N MET A 161 -5.52 7.84 8.56
CA MET A 161 -5.34 9.23 8.93
C MET A 161 -5.20 10.07 7.66
N TRP A 162 -6.10 11.03 7.46
CA TRP A 162 -6.01 12.01 6.39
C TRP A 162 -4.59 12.60 6.34
N SER A 163 -3.83 12.23 5.31
CA SER A 163 -2.46 12.71 5.15
C SER A 163 -2.46 13.95 4.26
N MET A 164 -2.06 15.09 4.83
CA MET A 164 -1.87 16.35 4.11
C MET A 164 -0.96 16.20 2.87
N ARG A 165 -0.01 15.25 2.91
CA ARG A 165 0.86 14.94 1.76
C ARG A 165 0.10 14.26 0.63
N ARG A 166 -0.80 13.31 0.95
CA ARG A 166 -1.64 12.60 -0.04
C ARG A 166 -2.64 13.54 -0.69
N SER A 167 -3.27 14.42 0.10
CA SER A 167 -4.16 15.46 -0.43
C SER A 167 -3.42 16.44 -1.33
N LYS A 168 -2.23 16.93 -0.94
CA LYS A 168 -1.41 17.82 -1.77
C LYS A 168 -0.98 17.16 -3.09
N ALA A 169 -0.55 15.90 -3.05
CA ALA A 169 -0.18 15.15 -4.27
C ALA A 169 -1.37 14.95 -5.21
N ASN A 170 -2.54 14.59 -4.67
CA ASN A 170 -3.77 14.49 -5.44
C ASN A 170 -4.20 15.85 -6.00
N PHE A 171 -4.05 16.92 -5.21
CA PHE A 171 -4.34 18.29 -5.65
C PHE A 171 -3.43 18.73 -6.80
N PHE A 172 -2.13 18.43 -6.75
CA PHE A 172 -1.23 18.71 -7.87
C PHE A 172 -1.59 17.91 -9.11
N ARG A 173 -1.99 16.64 -8.97
CA ARG A 173 -2.49 15.85 -10.11
C ARG A 173 -3.73 16.48 -10.74
N ILE A 174 -4.69 16.91 -9.93
CA ILE A 174 -5.89 17.61 -10.39
C ILE A 174 -5.51 18.94 -11.05
N MET A 175 -4.61 19.72 -10.43
CA MET A 175 -4.15 21.00 -10.97
C MET A 175 -3.47 20.82 -12.34
N ASN A 176 -2.69 19.76 -12.54
CA ASN A 176 -2.08 19.45 -13.83
C ASN A 176 -3.11 19.09 -14.91
N VAL A 177 -4.19 18.40 -14.54
CA VAL A 177 -5.30 18.13 -15.47
C VAL A 177 -6.07 19.42 -15.80
N LEU A 178 -6.34 20.24 -14.78
CA LEU A 178 -7.00 21.53 -14.95
C LEU A 178 -6.15 22.54 -15.73
N SER A 179 -4.82 22.51 -15.60
CA SER A 179 -3.93 23.37 -16.39
C SER A 179 -4.01 23.00 -17.88
N GLY A 180 -4.08 21.72 -18.20
CA GLY A 180 -4.37 21.25 -19.56
C GLY A 180 -5.72 21.74 -20.09
N LEU A 181 -6.78 21.58 -19.30
CA LEU A 181 -8.13 22.03 -19.71
C LEU A 181 -8.20 23.55 -19.89
N THR A 182 -7.59 24.32 -18.98
CA THR A 182 -7.55 25.78 -19.09
C THR A 182 -6.69 26.27 -20.25
N ALA A 183 -5.63 25.54 -20.63
CA ALA A 183 -4.85 25.84 -21.84
C ALA A 183 -5.68 25.62 -23.11
N VAL A 184 -6.45 24.53 -23.19
CA VAL A 184 -7.40 24.29 -24.30
C VAL A 184 -8.47 25.37 -24.35
N GLY A 185 -9.03 25.76 -23.20
CA GLY A 185 -10.02 26.84 -23.13
C GLY A 185 -9.46 28.20 -23.58
N ARG A 186 -8.22 28.54 -23.20
CA ARG A 186 -7.54 29.75 -23.68
C ARG A 186 -7.27 29.69 -25.18
N TRP A 187 -6.80 28.56 -25.69
CA TRP A 187 -6.56 28.35 -27.12
C TRP A 187 -7.86 28.50 -27.93
N PHE A 188 -8.96 27.93 -27.46
CA PHE A 188 -10.28 28.11 -28.09
C PHE A 188 -10.72 29.57 -28.07
N ASN A 189 -10.54 30.26 -26.94
CA ASN A 189 -10.88 31.68 -26.82
C ASN A 189 -10.01 32.56 -27.76
N ASP A 190 -8.73 32.24 -27.90
CA ASP A 190 -7.84 32.95 -28.84
C ASP A 190 -8.23 32.71 -30.30
N ILE A 191 -8.85 31.57 -30.63
CA ILE A 191 -9.47 31.31 -31.93
C ILE A 191 -10.74 32.15 -32.14
N CYS A 192 -11.63 32.21 -31.15
CA CYS A 192 -12.84 33.02 -31.22
C CYS A 192 -12.55 34.53 -31.34
N LEU A 193 -11.48 35.00 -30.70
CA LEU A 193 -11.10 36.42 -30.68
C LEU A 193 -10.18 36.83 -31.85
N TRP A 194 -9.91 35.93 -32.81
CA TRP A 194 -9.13 36.22 -34.02
C TRP A 194 -7.73 36.83 -33.76
N LYS A 195 -7.11 36.53 -32.61
CA LYS A 195 -5.79 37.08 -32.27
C LYS A 195 -4.70 36.64 -33.25
N ASN A 196 -4.80 35.41 -33.77
CA ASN A 196 -3.88 34.85 -34.75
C ASN A 196 -4.66 34.43 -36.01
N PRO A 197 -4.84 35.32 -36.99
CA PRO A 197 -5.74 35.11 -38.14
C PRO A 197 -5.34 33.90 -39.01
N VAL A 198 -4.05 33.56 -39.06
CA VAL A 198 -3.56 32.38 -39.81
C VAL A 198 -4.04 31.08 -39.16
N THR A 199 -3.96 30.96 -37.84
CA THR A 199 -4.39 29.75 -37.11
C THR A 199 -5.90 29.59 -37.09
N THR A 200 -6.66 30.68 -37.04
CA THR A 200 -8.13 30.61 -37.07
C THR A 200 -8.65 30.15 -38.42
N VAL A 201 -8.13 30.70 -39.52
CA VAL A 201 -8.50 30.29 -40.88
C VAL A 201 -8.20 28.81 -41.09
N LEU A 202 -7.06 28.32 -40.62
CA LEU A 202 -6.67 26.90 -40.74
C LEU A 202 -7.64 25.98 -39.98
N VAL A 203 -8.07 26.36 -38.77
CA VAL A 203 -9.08 25.62 -37.98
C VAL A 203 -10.44 25.60 -38.69
N HIS A 204 -10.86 26.71 -39.30
CA HIS A 204 -12.13 26.77 -40.03
C HIS A 204 -12.09 25.94 -41.32
N ILE A 205 -10.97 25.93 -42.05
CA ILE A 205 -10.75 25.06 -43.22
C ILE A 205 -10.83 23.59 -42.80
N LEU A 206 -10.18 23.22 -41.69
CA LEU A 206 -10.21 21.85 -41.17
C LEU A 206 -11.61 21.42 -40.72
N PHE A 207 -12.37 22.33 -40.11
CA PHE A 207 -13.77 22.11 -39.76
C PHE A 207 -14.68 21.95 -41.00
N LEU A 208 -14.46 22.75 -42.05
CA LEU A 208 -15.17 22.61 -43.33
C LEU A 208 -14.85 21.27 -44.01
N ILE A 209 -13.59 20.83 -43.99
CA ILE A 209 -13.18 19.52 -44.50
C ILE A 209 -13.87 18.39 -43.74
N LEU A 210 -13.95 18.48 -42.41
CA LEU A 210 -14.65 17.51 -41.56
C LEU A 210 -16.16 17.42 -41.88
N ILE A 211 -16.80 18.56 -42.15
CA ILE A 211 -18.22 18.62 -42.53
C ILE A 211 -18.44 18.04 -43.94
N TRP A 212 -17.50 18.27 -44.86
CA TRP A 212 -17.60 17.80 -46.25
C TRP A 212 -17.22 16.33 -46.43
N TYR A 213 -16.39 15.78 -45.55
CA TYR A 213 -16.07 14.36 -45.50
C TYR A 213 -16.47 13.77 -44.15
N PRO A 214 -17.77 13.56 -43.91
CA PRO A 214 -18.24 12.80 -42.77
C PRO A 214 -18.08 11.31 -43.08
N GLU A 215 -16.86 10.81 -42.95
CA GLU A 215 -16.59 9.37 -42.78
C GLU A 215 -16.61 9.03 -41.28
#